data_AF-A0A6P0M956-F1
#
_entry.id   AF-A0A6P0M956-F1
#
_cell.length_a   1.000
_cell.length_b   1.000
_cell.length_c   1.000
_cell.angle_alpha   90.00
_cell.angle_beta   90.00
_cell.angle_gamma   90.00
#
_symmetry.space_group_name_H-M   'P 1'
#
loop_
_entity.id
_entity.type
_entity.pdbx_description
1 polymer ?
#
loop_
_entity_poly.entity_id
_entity_poly.type
_entity_poly.pdbx_seq_one_letter_code
_entity_poly.pdbx_strand_id
1 'polypeptide(L)' 'IICSTKDTEMDKFWALKQGADAYLYKPVDNAELLKIINQLVKG' A
#
# COMPACT_ATOMS: atom_id res chain seq x y z
N ILE A 1 -0.63 -5.26 -1.95
CA ILE A 1 -0.54 -4.15 -0.95
C ILE A 1 0.60 -4.45 0.04
N ILE A 2 1.57 -3.55 0.22
CA ILE A 2 2.64 -3.65 1.23
C ILE A 2 2.30 -2.73 2.41
N CYS A 3 2.51 -3.20 3.64
CA CYS A 3 2.32 -2.40 4.87
C CYS A 3 3.62 -2.32 5.68
N SER A 4 4.12 -1.12 5.97
CA SER A 4 5.46 -0.90 6.54
C SER A 4 5.49 0.26 7.55
N THR A 5 6.41 0.24 8.51
CA THR A 5 6.71 1.39 9.40
C THR A 5 7.78 2.33 8.83
N LYS A 6 8.23 2.08 7.60
CA LYS A 6 9.03 3.04 6.83
C LYS A 6 8.10 3.84 5.92
N ASP A 7 8.37 5.14 5.75
CA ASP A 7 7.48 6.04 5.01
C ASP A 7 8.22 6.96 4.02
N THR A 8 9.44 6.59 3.60
CA THR A 8 10.16 7.41 2.64
C THR A 8 9.58 7.23 1.24
N GLU A 9 9.72 8.26 0.40
CA GLU A 9 9.36 8.17 -1.02
C GLU A 9 10.10 7.04 -1.73
N MET A 10 11.34 6.76 -1.31
CA MET A 10 12.15 5.66 -1.83
C MET A 10 11.56 4.29 -1.50
N ASP A 11 11.07 4.07 -0.27
CA ASP A 11 10.42 2.82 0.11
C ASP A 11 9.15 2.57 -0.72
N LYS A 12 8.34 3.62 -0.92
CA LYS A 12 7.12 3.56 -1.75
C LYS A 12 7.46 3.27 -3.21
N PHE A 13 8.45 3.98 -3.76
CA PHE A 13 8.91 3.79 -5.14
C PHE A 13 9.35 2.34 -5.41
N TRP A 14 10.22 1.79 -4.56
CA TRP A 14 10.72 0.43 -4.76
C TRP A 14 9.67 -0.64 -4.52
N ALA A 15 8.70 -0.41 -3.63
CA ALA A 15 7.58 -1.32 -3.45
C ALA A 15 6.75 -1.44 -4.74
N LEU A 16 6.35 -0.30 -5.33
CA LEU A 16 5.60 -0.29 -6.57
C LEU A 16 6.42 -0.88 -7.73
N LYS A 17 7.72 -0.55 -7.81
CA LYS A 17 8.62 -1.10 -8.84
C LYS A 17 8.78 -2.62 -8.77
N GLN A 18 8.67 -3.20 -7.57
CA GLN A 18 8.74 -4.64 -7.33
C GLN A 18 7.40 -5.37 -7.48
N GLY A 19 6.35 -4.67 -7.92
CA GLY A 19 5.05 -5.28 -8.22
C GLY A 19 4.04 -5.21 -7.08
N ALA A 20 4.25 -4.35 -6.07
CA ALA A 20 3.16 -4.03 -5.15
C ALA A 20 2.12 -3.13 -5.84
N ASP A 21 0.84 -3.44 -5.69
CA ASP A 21 -0.24 -2.59 -6.22
C ASP A 21 -0.49 -1.33 -5.37
N ALA A 22 -0.04 -1.33 -4.11
CA ALA A 22 -0.17 -0.22 -3.17
C ALA A 22 0.80 -0.34 -1.99
N TYR A 23 1.06 0.77 -1.31
CA TYR A 23 1.89 0.88 -0.11
C TYR A 23 1.16 1.64 1.00
N LEU A 24 1.15 1.11 2.22
CA LEU A 24 0.53 1.72 3.40
C LEU A 24 1.54 1.82 4.55
N TYR A 25 1.57 2.99 5.18
CA TYR A 25 2.32 3.18 6.42
C TYR A 25 1.58 2.54 7.60
N LYS A 26 2.33 2.02 8.58
CA LYS A 26 1.81 1.46 9.83
C LYS A 26 1.88 2.51 10.95
N PRO A 27 0.85 2.63 11.82
CA PRO A 27 -0.35 1.78 11.89
C PRO A 27 -1.30 2.04 10.71
N VAL A 28 -1.86 0.96 10.17
CA VAL A 28 -2.70 1.03 8.97
C VAL A 28 -4.09 1.56 9.34
N ASP A 29 -4.59 2.53 8.57
CA ASP A 29 -5.99 2.91 8.60
C ASP A 29 -6.85 1.84 7.91
N ASN A 30 -7.78 1.25 8.68
CA ASN A 30 -8.68 0.21 8.19
C ASN A 30 -9.58 0.70 7.03
N ALA A 31 -10.02 1.96 7.07
CA ALA A 31 -10.87 2.51 6.02
C ALA A 31 -10.07 2.67 4.71
N GLU A 32 -8.81 3.10 4.81
CA GLU A 32 -7.91 3.22 3.66
C GLU A 32 -7.59 1.84 3.05
N LEU A 33 -7.27 0.86 3.89
CA LEU A 33 -6.99 -0.50 3.45
C LEU A 33 -8.20 -1.12 2.73
N LEU A 34 -9.40 -1.02 3.31
CA LEU A 34 -10.62 -1.55 2.69
C LEU A 34 -10.95 -0.85 1.38
N LYS A 35 -10.70 0.47 1.27
CA LYS A 35 -10.85 1.20 0.02
C LYS A 35 -9.95 0.63 -1.07
N ILE A 36 -8.67 0.40 -0.78
CA ILE A 36 -7.70 -0.14 -1.74
C ILE A 36 -8.05 -1.57 -2.13
N ILE A 37 -8.38 -2.44 -1.17
CA ILE A 37 -8.79 -3.83 -1.46
C ILE A 37 -10.01 -3.84 -2.39
N ASN A 38 -11.02 -3.03 -2.10
CA ASN A 38 -12.21 -2.94 -2.95
C ASN A 38 -11.91 -2.40 -4.35
N GLN A 39 -10.87 -1.59 -4.52
CA GLN A 39 -10.42 -1.15 -5.85
C GLN A 39 -9.70 -2.26 -6.61
N LEU A 40 -8.85 -3.04 -5.92
CA LEU A 40 -8.05 -4.10 -6.55
C LEU A 40 -8.88 -5.34 -6.91
N VAL A 41 -9.90 -5.68 -6.11
CA VAL A 41 -10.75 -6.88 -6.33
C VAL A 41 -11.86 -6.63 -7.36
N LYS A 42 -12.15 -5.37 -7.70
CA LYS A 42 -13.16 -5.03 -8.72
C LYS A 42 -12.66 -5.15 -10.17
N GLY A 43 -11.38 -5.42 -10.37
CA GLY A 43 -10.79 -5.75 -11.67
C GLY A 43 -10.85 -7.25 -11.94
#